data_AF-A0AA85GEW0-F1
#
_entry.id   AF-A0AA85GEW0-F1
#
_cell.length_a   1.000
_cell.length_b   1.000
_cell.length_c   1.000
_cell.angle_alpha   90.00
_cell.angle_beta   90.00
_cell.angle_gamma   90.00
#
_symmetry.space_group_name_H-M   'P 1'
#
loop_
_entity.id
_entity.type
_entity.pdbx_description
1 polymer ?
#
loop_
_entity_poly.entity_id
_entity_poly.type
_entity_poly.pdbx_seq_one_letter_code
_entity_poly.pdbx_strand_id
1 'polypeptide(L)'
;MELSHRVPFLPKGSGVDSRNTNGDNPLLKHNTVNRQSKLQWSLLSIIVVIFSTLLLISIYYFFFRSFSFGNMSLDIDMLEVKKCPGCAGQSICPYFYRGEIRFTSSQSNIFQSTKDGLSFPVVGYKATMGLYETTRHVLLRRLGSPATPYAVDEAVCRRGLRQGSHLFSQSLLANLSCIPHLSIWRWLPTNADNHDPFSNSVESPLGREVLAVPIPSVNQKSVENKSVVKSSFAPATRCSSDRLFEHLQKRFLERTSFGAETRWLRFDELMFLFNLAIDPQSIIIQSFPRKENWPFPTYLGSCGRWSVEEYHGVPLSYFCLAPLWIRLQILLNILSLPEKLEHPSADELNHDSFIHDMHKHSSSHGYTIYLGDFDLNSLFLVDPITYDVTVSNLRHAIIVDTQTLINFHFKSTTENKEHTVSTNALNKVLNGLQLHNCFGNLSTSGDTNGNIPPCLHTNHVDNLCSYQTSDHNIWVICTSLLYGVNSKDNNGCNNFLYQIPNELYTLIKRCVHESGIGVRRQLIEKARHFIKQNI
;
A
#
# COMPACT_ATOMS: atom_id res chain seq x y z
N MET A 1 -11.29 71.44 41.69
CA MET A 1 -10.18 72.33 41.29
C MET A 1 -9.21 72.34 42.46
N GLU A 2 -7.92 72.15 42.20
CA GLU A 2 -6.80 72.06 43.17
C GLU A 2 -6.85 71.00 44.29
N LEU A 3 -5.79 70.19 44.37
CA LEU A 3 -4.96 70.04 45.57
C LEU A 3 -3.68 69.24 45.21
N SER A 4 -2.50 69.76 45.51
CA SER A 4 -1.24 68.98 45.49
C SER A 4 -0.36 69.36 46.68
N HIS A 5 0.34 68.37 47.26
CA HIS A 5 0.90 68.44 48.61
C HIS A 5 2.40 68.07 48.67
N ARG A 6 3.15 68.93 49.38
CA ARG A 6 4.26 68.67 50.34
C ARG A 6 5.39 67.64 50.07
N VAL A 7 6.62 68.16 50.22
CA VAL A 7 7.85 67.67 50.93
C VAL A 7 7.62 66.72 52.15
N PRO A 8 8.63 66.14 52.89
CA PRO A 8 10.13 66.31 52.86
C PRO A 8 11.01 65.03 53.12
N PHE A 9 12.36 65.12 53.06
CA PHE A 9 13.33 64.97 54.21
C PHE A 9 14.81 64.68 53.83
N LEU A 10 15.73 65.21 54.67
CA LEU A 10 17.21 65.06 54.73
C LEU A 10 17.59 64.07 55.87
N PRO A 11 18.81 63.45 55.97
CA PRO A 11 20.11 64.11 56.30
C PRO A 11 21.36 63.47 55.60
N LYS A 12 22.66 63.81 55.80
CA LYS A 12 23.51 64.95 56.30
C LYS A 12 24.78 64.34 56.96
N GLY A 13 25.99 64.86 56.65
CA GLY A 13 27.27 64.54 57.33
C GLY A 13 28.44 64.33 56.34
N SER A 14 29.41 65.25 56.16
CA SER A 14 30.57 65.61 57.04
C SER A 14 31.70 64.55 57.06
N GLY A 15 32.97 64.84 56.75
CA GLY A 15 33.57 66.09 56.22
C GLY A 15 35.13 66.08 56.29
N VAL A 16 35.73 67.20 55.84
CA VAL A 16 37.06 67.75 56.21
C VAL A 16 38.37 67.10 55.67
N ASP A 17 39.10 67.94 54.91
CA ASP A 17 40.55 68.11 54.73
C ASP A 17 41.57 67.00 55.10
N SER A 18 42.52 66.72 54.19
CA SER A 18 43.76 67.54 54.17
C SER A 18 44.74 67.24 53.02
N ARG A 19 45.54 68.28 52.73
CA ARG A 19 46.73 68.38 51.85
C ARG A 19 47.79 67.29 52.15
N ASN A 20 48.78 66.96 51.31
CA ASN A 20 49.51 67.84 50.38
C ASN A 20 50.36 67.09 49.32
N THR A 21 50.59 67.76 48.17
CA THR A 21 51.80 67.76 47.31
C THR A 21 52.60 66.48 47.01
N ASN A 22 52.51 66.03 45.75
CA ASN A 22 53.59 65.94 44.73
C ASN A 22 53.06 64.98 43.63
N GLY A 23 52.97 65.31 42.35
CA GLY A 23 53.94 66.03 41.53
C GLY A 23 54.54 65.02 40.55
N ASP A 24 53.85 64.74 39.43
CA ASP A 24 54.43 64.33 38.13
C ASP A 24 53.35 64.10 37.04
N ASN A 25 53.77 64.19 35.76
CA ASN A 25 52.89 64.53 34.63
C ASN A 25 51.91 63.42 34.15
N PRO A 26 50.61 63.75 33.88
CA PRO A 26 49.60 62.77 33.46
C PRO A 26 49.53 62.48 31.94
N LEU A 27 50.45 63.02 31.12
CA LEU A 27 50.23 63.09 29.66
C LEU A 27 50.53 61.80 28.86
N LEU A 28 51.23 60.82 29.44
CA LEU A 28 51.66 59.60 28.73
C LEU A 28 50.77 58.36 29.01
N LYS A 29 49.95 58.38 30.06
CA LYS A 29 49.18 57.20 30.52
C LYS A 29 47.79 57.09 29.89
N HIS A 30 47.25 58.17 29.32
CA HIS A 30 45.87 58.20 28.80
C HIS A 30 45.73 57.62 27.36
N ASN A 31 46.83 57.60 26.59
CA ASN A 31 46.82 57.11 25.20
C ASN A 31 46.99 55.59 25.07
N THR A 32 47.55 54.91 26.08
CA THR A 32 47.74 53.44 26.06
C THR A 32 46.46 52.69 26.42
N VAL A 33 45.73 53.13 27.45
CA VAL A 33 44.48 52.50 27.89
C VAL A 33 43.39 52.57 26.82
N ASN A 34 43.23 53.73 26.17
CA ASN A 34 42.25 53.91 25.09
C ASN A 34 42.63 53.18 23.78
N ARG A 35 43.89 52.75 23.64
CA ARG A 35 44.36 51.94 22.51
C ARG A 35 44.17 50.44 22.78
N GLN A 36 44.38 49.98 24.01
CA GLN A 36 44.11 48.58 24.41
C GLN A 36 42.62 48.24 24.34
N SER A 37 41.73 49.11 24.83
CA SER A 37 40.28 48.88 24.75
C SER A 37 39.79 48.82 23.30
N LYS A 38 40.24 49.75 22.43
CA LYS A 38 39.93 49.72 20.99
C LYS A 38 40.47 48.47 20.29
N LEU A 39 41.64 47.97 20.67
CA LEU A 39 42.16 46.70 20.16
C LEU A 39 41.28 45.52 20.57
N GLN A 40 40.85 45.46 21.84
CA GLN A 40 39.98 44.39 22.34
C GLN A 40 38.60 44.40 21.66
N TRP A 41 37.98 45.57 21.49
CA TRP A 41 36.71 45.69 20.75
C TRP A 41 36.87 45.34 19.26
N SER A 42 37.98 45.71 18.63
CA SER A 42 38.28 45.32 17.25
C SER A 42 38.48 43.80 17.11
N LEU A 43 39.22 43.16 18.01
CA LEU A 43 39.39 41.71 18.04
C LEU A 43 38.06 40.97 18.28
N LEU A 44 37.24 41.45 19.22
CA LEU A 44 35.93 40.87 19.48
C LEU A 44 35.00 41.00 18.25
N SER A 45 35.01 42.15 17.58
CA SER A 45 34.26 42.36 16.33
C SER A 45 34.72 41.42 15.21
N ILE A 46 36.03 41.23 15.04
CA ILE A 46 36.59 40.28 14.08
C ILE A 46 36.15 38.83 14.40
N ILE A 47 36.19 38.42 15.67
CA ILE A 47 35.74 37.09 16.10
C ILE A 47 34.26 36.88 15.81
N VAL A 48 33.41 37.87 16.10
CA VAL A 48 31.96 37.80 15.80
C VAL A 48 31.74 37.69 14.29
N VAL A 49 32.42 38.48 13.46
CA VAL A 49 32.32 38.40 12.00
C VAL A 49 32.75 37.03 11.48
N ILE A 50 33.86 36.47 11.99
CA ILE A 50 34.33 35.13 11.62
C ILE A 50 33.30 34.05 12.03
N PHE A 51 32.72 34.16 13.22
CA PHE A 51 31.69 33.20 13.66
C PHE A 51 30.42 33.31 12.82
N SER A 52 29.97 34.53 12.49
CA SER A 52 28.84 34.76 11.60
C SER A 52 29.08 34.25 10.18
N THR A 53 30.28 34.42 9.61
CA THR A 53 30.59 33.89 8.27
C THR A 53 30.70 32.37 8.28
N LEU A 54 31.31 31.75 9.31
CA LEU A 54 31.33 30.30 9.47
C LEU A 54 29.91 29.71 9.64
N LEU A 55 29.04 30.38 10.38
CA LEU A 55 27.65 29.97 10.57
C LEU A 55 26.84 30.12 9.26
N LEU A 56 27.05 31.19 8.49
CA LEU A 56 26.48 31.34 7.14
C LEU A 56 27.01 30.29 6.16
N ILE A 57 28.30 29.96 6.20
CA ILE A 57 28.90 28.89 5.39
C ILE A 57 28.34 27.53 5.79
N SER A 58 28.13 27.27 7.08
CA SER A 58 27.51 26.04 7.58
C SER A 58 26.04 25.92 7.15
N ILE A 59 25.28 27.01 7.22
CA ILE A 59 23.89 27.07 6.75
C ILE A 59 23.83 26.89 5.23
N TYR A 60 24.70 27.58 4.48
CA TYR A 60 24.81 27.41 3.03
C TYR A 60 25.18 25.99 2.66
N TYR A 61 26.16 25.37 3.34
CA TYR A 61 26.53 23.98 3.13
C TYR A 61 25.40 23.02 3.48
N PHE A 62 24.62 23.29 4.53
CA PHE A 62 23.43 22.50 4.88
C PHE A 62 22.35 22.59 3.78
N PHE A 63 21.96 23.81 3.36
CA PHE A 63 21.00 23.99 2.27
C PHE A 63 21.50 23.42 0.94
N PHE A 64 22.76 23.66 0.59
CA PHE A 64 23.40 23.10 -0.60
C PHE A 64 23.44 21.57 -0.53
N ARG A 65 23.73 20.97 0.63
CA ARG A 65 23.68 19.50 0.82
C ARG A 65 22.26 18.96 0.66
N SER A 66 21.25 19.65 1.21
CA SER A 66 19.84 19.26 1.09
C SER A 66 19.28 19.42 -0.33
N PHE A 67 19.75 20.40 -1.12
CA PHE A 67 19.31 20.61 -2.51
C PHE A 67 20.15 19.85 -3.55
N SER A 68 21.46 19.74 -3.33
CA SER A 68 22.43 19.19 -4.29
C SER A 68 22.65 17.68 -4.15
N PHE A 69 22.13 17.02 -3.11
CA PHE A 69 21.90 15.58 -3.15
C PHE A 69 20.67 15.25 -4.01
N GLY A 70 20.82 15.51 -5.31
CA GLY A 70 19.91 15.00 -6.32
C GLY A 70 19.90 13.47 -6.32
N ASN A 71 18.70 12.91 -6.33
CA ASN A 71 18.38 11.56 -6.77
C ASN A 71 19.34 10.45 -6.33
N MET A 72 19.27 10.05 -5.05
CA MET A 72 20.05 8.92 -4.51
C MET A 72 19.70 7.63 -5.27
N SER A 73 20.72 6.95 -5.80
CA SER A 73 20.61 5.60 -6.33
C SER A 73 20.35 4.60 -5.20
N LEU A 74 19.40 3.69 -5.41
CA LEU A 74 19.07 2.63 -4.47
C LEU A 74 20.23 1.62 -4.40
N ASP A 75 20.75 1.33 -3.20
CA ASP A 75 21.86 0.39 -3.00
C ASP A 75 21.42 -1.03 -3.38
N ILE A 76 22.20 -1.70 -4.23
CA ILE A 76 21.90 -3.02 -4.79
C ILE A 76 21.62 -4.05 -3.69
N ASP A 77 22.30 -3.99 -2.55
CA ASP A 77 22.05 -4.94 -1.45
C ASP A 77 20.66 -4.73 -0.80
N MET A 78 20.09 -3.50 -0.85
CA MET A 78 18.71 -3.24 -0.40
C MET A 78 17.64 -3.89 -1.29
N LEU A 79 17.98 -4.31 -2.51
CA LEU A 79 17.04 -5.03 -3.38
C LEU A 79 16.78 -6.46 -2.88
N GLU A 80 17.68 -7.03 -2.08
CA GLU A 80 17.59 -8.41 -1.59
C GLU A 80 17.50 -9.48 -2.70
N VAL A 81 18.07 -9.23 -3.89
CA VAL A 81 18.02 -10.14 -5.07
C VAL A 81 18.49 -11.56 -4.73
N LYS A 82 19.44 -11.70 -3.80
CA LYS A 82 19.97 -12.96 -3.27
C LYS A 82 18.89 -13.86 -2.61
N LYS A 83 17.71 -13.31 -2.24
CA LYS A 83 16.59 -14.07 -1.64
C LYS A 83 15.64 -14.70 -2.67
N CYS A 84 15.79 -14.44 -3.97
CA CYS A 84 14.99 -15.09 -5.00
C CYS A 84 15.17 -16.63 -4.98
N PRO A 85 14.12 -17.45 -5.21
CA PRO A 85 12.78 -17.09 -5.71
C PRO A 85 11.83 -16.47 -4.66
N GLY A 86 12.26 -16.31 -3.40
CA GLY A 86 11.53 -15.56 -2.35
C GLY A 86 11.59 -14.04 -2.53
N CYS A 87 11.21 -13.57 -3.72
CA CYS A 87 11.32 -12.19 -4.16
C CYS A 87 10.14 -11.78 -5.06
N ALA A 88 9.97 -10.47 -5.31
CA ALA A 88 8.98 -9.96 -6.26
C ALA A 88 9.32 -10.44 -7.69
N GLY A 89 10.59 -10.33 -8.08
CA GLY A 89 11.07 -10.82 -9.37
C GLY A 89 12.41 -10.25 -9.84
N GLN A 90 12.69 -10.37 -11.14
CA GLN A 90 13.97 -10.02 -11.77
C GLN A 90 13.78 -9.33 -13.15
N SER A 91 12.55 -8.94 -13.48
CA SER A 91 12.16 -8.41 -14.80
C SER A 91 12.77 -7.04 -15.13
N ILE A 92 13.13 -6.23 -14.13
CA ILE A 92 13.69 -4.88 -14.32
C ILE A 92 15.05 -4.65 -13.65
N CYS A 93 15.69 -5.70 -13.11
CA CYS A 93 17.00 -5.60 -12.46
C CYS A 93 18.09 -4.85 -13.27
N PRO A 94 18.20 -4.97 -14.61
CA PRO A 94 19.18 -4.18 -15.38
C PRO A 94 19.05 -2.66 -15.24
N TYR A 95 17.84 -2.13 -14.97
CA TYR A 95 17.62 -0.69 -14.76
C TYR A 95 18.12 -0.24 -13.38
N PHE A 96 17.97 -1.09 -12.36
CA PHE A 96 18.57 -0.85 -11.03
C PHE A 96 20.09 -0.90 -11.08
N TYR A 97 20.67 -1.95 -11.71
CA TYR A 97 22.13 -2.10 -11.81
C TYR A 97 22.81 -0.97 -12.61
N ARG A 98 22.11 -0.36 -13.58
CA ARG A 98 22.59 0.82 -14.33
C ARG A 98 22.36 2.16 -13.62
N GLY A 99 21.72 2.18 -12.45
CA GLY A 99 21.43 3.41 -11.71
C GLY A 99 20.41 4.32 -12.41
N GLU A 100 19.54 3.74 -13.24
CA GLU A 100 18.47 4.42 -13.99
C GLU A 100 17.22 4.63 -13.14
N ILE A 101 17.10 3.94 -12.00
CA ILE A 101 16.04 4.12 -11.02
C ILE A 101 16.59 4.84 -9.79
N ARG A 102 15.97 5.97 -9.41
CA ARG A 102 16.45 6.84 -8.32
C ARG A 102 15.29 7.42 -7.51
N PHE A 103 15.48 7.57 -6.19
CA PHE A 103 14.47 8.21 -5.34
C PHE A 103 14.37 9.72 -5.60
N THR A 104 13.21 10.31 -5.34
CA THR A 104 13.05 11.78 -5.35
C THR A 104 13.73 12.44 -4.14
N SER A 105 14.25 13.66 -4.29
CA SER A 105 15.17 14.29 -3.32
C SER A 105 14.60 14.57 -1.92
N SER A 106 13.28 14.66 -1.77
CA SER A 106 12.66 14.78 -0.44
C SER A 106 12.71 13.48 0.36
N GLN A 107 12.85 12.33 -0.30
CA GLN A 107 12.77 10.98 0.29
C GLN A 107 14.16 10.39 0.58
N SER A 108 15.22 10.87 -0.07
CA SER A 108 16.60 10.40 0.15
C SER A 108 17.09 10.61 1.59
N ASN A 109 16.73 11.73 2.23
CA ASN A 109 17.11 12.04 3.61
C ASN A 109 16.55 11.03 4.63
N ILE A 110 15.42 10.40 4.35
CA ILE A 110 14.79 9.39 5.22
C ILE A 110 15.61 8.09 5.18
N PHE A 111 15.96 7.63 3.97
CA PHE A 111 16.70 6.40 3.76
C PHE A 111 18.13 6.41 4.31
N GLN A 112 18.77 7.59 4.34
CA GLN A 112 20.15 7.70 4.83
C GLN A 112 20.26 7.62 6.37
N SER A 113 19.14 7.75 7.10
CA SER A 113 19.12 7.82 8.58
C SER A 113 18.90 6.47 9.29
N THR A 114 18.43 5.43 8.60
CA THR A 114 18.05 4.15 9.23
C THR A 114 18.52 2.96 8.39
N LYS A 115 19.64 2.33 8.78
CA LYS A 115 20.02 1.02 8.24
C LYS A 115 19.08 -0.10 8.71
N ASP A 116 18.40 0.11 9.83
CA ASP A 116 17.50 -0.88 10.43
C ASP A 116 16.03 -0.48 10.22
N GLY A 117 15.31 -1.27 9.42
CA GLY A 117 13.88 -1.49 9.62
C GLY A 117 12.91 -0.34 9.34
N LEU A 118 13.16 0.57 8.40
CA LEU A 118 12.12 1.53 7.98
C LEU A 118 10.85 0.78 7.52
N SER A 119 9.69 1.18 8.06
CA SER A 119 8.40 0.79 7.50
C SER A 119 8.20 1.52 6.17
N PHE A 120 7.68 0.80 5.18
CA PHE A 120 7.40 1.40 3.88
C PHE A 120 5.93 1.80 3.83
N PRO A 121 5.59 2.96 3.24
CA PRO A 121 4.19 3.32 3.02
C PRO A 121 3.54 2.24 2.16
N VAL A 122 2.29 1.90 2.45
CA VAL A 122 1.54 0.87 1.70
C VAL A 122 1.56 1.19 0.20
N VAL A 123 1.37 2.46 -0.16
CA VAL A 123 1.40 2.95 -1.55
C VAL A 123 2.79 2.97 -2.20
N GLY A 124 3.88 2.76 -1.47
CA GLY A 124 5.24 2.88 -2.00
C GLY A 124 5.78 4.33 -2.07
N TYR A 125 7.00 4.46 -2.58
CA TYR A 125 7.77 5.71 -2.64
C TYR A 125 7.87 6.27 -4.06
N LYS A 126 7.99 7.60 -4.18
CA LYS A 126 8.07 8.29 -5.48
C LYS A 126 9.50 8.33 -5.98
N ALA A 127 9.71 7.80 -7.17
CA ALA A 127 11.00 7.71 -7.83
C ALA A 127 10.94 8.22 -9.28
N THR A 128 12.11 8.20 -9.93
CA THR A 128 12.27 8.43 -11.36
C THR A 128 12.96 7.22 -11.99
N MET A 129 12.52 6.82 -13.19
CA MET A 129 13.12 5.77 -14.00
C MET A 129 13.52 6.34 -15.36
N GLY A 130 14.73 6.03 -15.83
CA GLY A 130 15.26 6.40 -17.14
C GLY A 130 16.45 7.35 -17.07
N LEU A 131 16.95 7.77 -18.24
CA LEU A 131 18.08 8.68 -18.38
C LEU A 131 17.69 9.91 -19.21
N TYR A 132 18.09 11.09 -18.74
CA TYR A 132 17.87 12.39 -19.40
C TYR A 132 16.43 12.55 -19.90
N GLU A 133 16.22 12.69 -21.21
CA GLU A 133 14.93 12.93 -21.85
C GLU A 133 13.91 11.79 -21.67
N THR A 134 14.36 10.60 -21.27
CA THR A 134 13.49 9.43 -21.01
C THR A 134 13.03 9.30 -19.55
N THR A 135 13.41 10.24 -18.66
CA THR A 135 13.04 10.13 -17.24
C THR A 135 11.54 10.28 -17.04
N ARG A 136 10.89 9.22 -16.55
CA ARG A 136 9.49 9.21 -16.12
C ARG A 136 9.38 9.01 -14.62
N HIS A 137 8.28 9.47 -14.02
CA HIS A 137 7.97 9.14 -12.63
C HIS A 137 7.49 7.70 -12.50
N VAL A 138 7.97 7.02 -11.46
CA VAL A 138 7.55 5.67 -11.09
C VAL A 138 7.31 5.58 -9.58
N LEU A 139 6.60 4.55 -9.18
CA LEU A 139 6.27 4.21 -7.81
C LEU A 139 7.04 2.94 -7.43
N LEU A 140 7.83 3.01 -6.36
CA LEU A 140 8.62 1.89 -5.84
C LEU A 140 7.93 1.30 -4.61
N ARG A 141 7.43 0.07 -4.72
CA ARG A 141 6.81 -0.65 -3.61
C ARG A 141 7.70 -1.83 -3.21
N ARG A 142 7.88 -2.03 -1.91
CA ARG A 142 8.54 -3.22 -1.36
C ARG A 142 7.50 -4.32 -1.18
N LEU A 143 7.82 -5.57 -1.52
CA LEU A 143 6.96 -6.71 -1.27
C LEU A 143 6.69 -6.88 0.24
N GLY A 144 5.43 -7.05 0.63
CA GLY A 144 4.99 -7.01 2.04
C GLY A 144 4.89 -5.58 2.62
N SER A 145 5.44 -4.58 1.93
CA SER A 145 5.55 -3.12 2.19
C SER A 145 5.74 -2.66 3.65
N PRO A 146 4.72 -2.27 4.43
CA PRO A 146 4.92 -1.73 5.78
C PRO A 146 5.52 -2.73 6.77
N ALA A 147 5.32 -4.04 6.53
CA ALA A 147 6.08 -5.06 7.23
C ALA A 147 7.57 -4.92 6.93
N THR A 148 8.42 -5.07 7.94
CA THR A 148 9.89 -5.07 7.75
C THR A 148 10.33 -6.30 6.97
N PRO A 149 11.48 -6.29 6.27
CA PRO A 149 11.95 -7.46 5.52
C PRO A 149 12.16 -8.67 6.43
N TYR A 150 12.56 -8.43 7.69
CA TYR A 150 12.65 -9.44 8.73
C TYR A 150 11.29 -10.06 9.09
N ALA A 151 10.22 -9.27 9.23
CA ALA A 151 8.88 -9.80 9.50
C ALA A 151 8.34 -10.64 8.32
N VAL A 152 8.63 -10.22 7.08
CA VAL A 152 8.35 -11.02 5.88
C VAL A 152 9.15 -12.33 5.89
N ASP A 153 10.45 -12.28 6.21
CA ASP A 153 11.30 -13.46 6.32
C ASP A 153 10.78 -14.42 7.40
N GLU A 154 10.51 -13.94 8.60
CA GLU A 154 10.01 -14.76 9.72
C GLU A 154 8.69 -15.48 9.36
N ALA A 155 7.75 -14.77 8.73
CA ALA A 155 6.50 -15.35 8.28
C ALA A 155 6.69 -16.44 7.23
N VAL A 156 7.63 -16.24 6.29
CA VAL A 156 8.02 -17.24 5.29
C VAL A 156 8.69 -18.44 5.97
N CYS A 157 9.60 -18.24 6.93
CA CYS A 157 10.20 -19.31 7.71
C CYS A 157 9.13 -20.14 8.46
N ARG A 158 8.14 -19.47 9.08
CA ARG A 158 7.07 -20.10 9.88
C ARG A 158 6.16 -21.02 9.05
N ARG A 159 5.98 -20.74 7.76
CA ARG A 159 5.21 -21.58 6.81
C ARG A 159 6.00 -22.79 6.29
N GLY A 160 7.31 -22.85 6.53
CA GLY A 160 8.12 -24.03 6.27
C GLY A 160 7.86 -25.17 7.26
N LEU A 161 8.09 -26.42 6.82
CA LEU A 161 8.06 -27.61 7.66
C LEU A 161 9.02 -27.47 8.84
N ARG A 162 8.48 -27.30 10.05
CA ARG A 162 9.21 -27.35 11.33
C ARG A 162 9.59 -28.79 11.71
N GLN A 163 10.28 -29.52 10.84
CA GLN A 163 10.91 -30.77 11.22
C GLN A 163 12.11 -30.48 12.14
N GLY A 164 11.94 -30.73 13.44
CA GLY A 164 13.02 -30.69 14.44
C GLY A 164 13.25 -29.37 15.20
N SER A 165 12.36 -28.37 15.11
CA SER A 165 12.60 -27.02 15.64
C SER A 165 12.42 -26.85 17.17
N HIS A 166 12.95 -27.75 17.99
CA HIS A 166 12.91 -27.65 19.46
C HIS A 166 14.27 -27.28 20.11
N LEU A 167 15.32 -27.05 19.31
CA LEU A 167 16.70 -26.83 19.80
C LEU A 167 17.44 -25.58 19.28
N PHE A 168 16.82 -24.72 18.46
CA PHE A 168 17.51 -23.55 17.90
C PHE A 168 17.30 -22.28 18.74
N SER A 169 18.39 -21.56 19.03
CA SER A 169 18.35 -20.29 19.76
C SER A 169 17.81 -19.15 18.90
N GLN A 170 17.23 -18.14 19.56
CA GLN A 170 16.71 -16.92 18.91
C GLN A 170 17.75 -16.23 18.01
N SER A 171 19.03 -16.28 18.39
CA SER A 171 20.15 -15.68 17.66
C SER A 171 20.54 -16.44 16.39
N LEU A 172 20.37 -17.78 16.36
CA LEU A 172 20.64 -18.56 15.15
C LEU A 172 19.55 -18.36 14.09
N LEU A 173 18.29 -18.26 14.54
CA LEU A 173 17.14 -17.93 13.71
C LEU A 173 17.26 -16.53 13.07
N ALA A 174 17.83 -15.55 13.78
CA ALA A 174 18.06 -14.21 13.23
C ALA A 174 19.17 -14.15 12.16
N ASN A 175 20.16 -15.06 12.21
CA ASN A 175 21.24 -15.16 11.21
C ASN A 175 20.89 -16.07 10.02
N LEU A 176 19.85 -16.89 10.12
CA LEU A 176 19.33 -17.65 9.00
C LEU A 176 18.55 -16.72 8.07
N SER A 177 19.22 -16.22 7.04
CA SER A 177 18.52 -15.68 5.87
C SER A 177 17.65 -16.79 5.28
N CYS A 178 16.35 -16.80 5.61
CA CYS A 178 15.40 -17.79 5.12
C CYS A 178 15.18 -17.63 3.60
N ILE A 179 16.10 -18.18 2.82
CA ILE A 179 15.87 -18.52 1.43
C ILE A 179 14.76 -19.60 1.47
N PRO A 180 13.59 -19.40 0.83
CA PRO A 180 12.52 -20.39 0.86
C PRO A 180 13.01 -21.66 0.18
N HIS A 181 13.31 -22.69 0.97
CA HIS A 181 13.83 -23.93 0.46
C HIS A 181 12.75 -24.64 -0.39
N LEU A 182 13.13 -25.09 -1.59
CA LEU A 182 12.24 -25.36 -2.72
C LEU A 182 11.25 -26.54 -2.55
N SER A 183 11.15 -27.13 -1.36
CA SER A 183 10.49 -28.41 -1.09
C SER A 183 9.10 -28.32 -0.46
N ILE A 184 8.63 -27.13 -0.07
CA ILE A 184 7.53 -26.99 0.92
C ILE A 184 6.27 -26.29 0.38
N TRP A 185 6.38 -25.50 -0.69
CA TRP A 185 5.24 -24.79 -1.28
C TRP A 185 4.63 -25.62 -2.42
N ARG A 186 3.68 -26.50 -2.07
CA ARG A 186 2.75 -27.11 -3.02
C ARG A 186 1.34 -26.57 -2.76
N TRP A 187 0.54 -26.42 -3.81
CA TRP A 187 -0.90 -26.25 -3.66
C TRP A 187 -1.50 -27.51 -3.06
N LEU A 188 -1.85 -27.48 -1.77
CA LEU A 188 -2.81 -28.43 -1.20
C LEU A 188 -4.19 -27.75 -1.16
N PRO A 189 -5.22 -28.35 -1.78
CA PRO A 189 -6.61 -28.00 -1.49
C PRO A 189 -6.88 -28.28 -0.01
N THR A 190 -7.20 -27.26 0.79
CA THR A 190 -7.42 -27.42 2.25
C THR A 190 -8.80 -28.00 2.59
N ASN A 191 -9.33 -28.86 1.73
CA ASN A 191 -10.57 -29.62 1.92
C ASN A 191 -10.27 -31.10 2.27
N ALA A 192 -9.01 -31.50 2.41
CA ALA A 192 -8.66 -32.77 3.02
C ALA A 192 -8.92 -32.70 4.53
N ASP A 193 -9.90 -33.47 5.02
CA ASP A 193 -10.20 -33.56 6.45
C ASP A 193 -8.98 -34.02 7.25
N ASN A 194 -8.73 -33.37 8.40
CA ASN A 194 -7.60 -33.63 9.30
C ASN A 194 -7.72 -34.95 10.10
N HIS A 195 -8.15 -36.04 9.45
CA HIS A 195 -8.49 -37.31 10.11
C HIS A 195 -7.59 -38.50 9.76
N ASP A 196 -6.54 -38.33 8.94
CA ASP A 196 -5.58 -39.41 8.68
C ASP A 196 -4.15 -39.06 9.16
N PRO A 197 -3.68 -39.60 10.30
CA PRO A 197 -2.35 -39.31 10.84
C PRO A 197 -1.18 -39.97 10.09
N PHE A 198 -1.43 -40.78 9.05
CA PHE A 198 -0.41 -41.65 8.45
C PHE A 198 -0.24 -41.55 6.92
N SER A 199 -0.81 -40.54 6.26
CA SER A 199 -0.61 -40.33 4.81
C SER A 199 0.79 -39.76 4.47
N ASN A 200 1.80 -40.64 4.44
CA ASN A 200 3.11 -40.36 3.88
C ASN A 200 3.07 -40.40 2.34
N SER A 201 2.77 -39.27 1.70
CA SER A 201 2.82 -39.13 0.22
C SER A 201 3.86 -38.08 -0.25
N VAL A 202 5.07 -38.19 0.29
CA VAL A 202 6.25 -37.50 -0.24
C VAL A 202 6.70 -38.19 -1.54
N GLU A 203 5.98 -38.00 -2.65
CA GLU A 203 6.45 -38.13 -4.05
C GLU A 203 5.28 -38.02 -5.03
N SER A 204 5.05 -36.82 -5.56
CA SER A 204 4.21 -36.56 -6.75
C SER A 204 4.54 -35.17 -7.31
N PRO A 205 5.08 -35.05 -8.54
CA PRO A 205 5.32 -33.75 -9.17
C PRO A 205 4.00 -33.19 -9.71
N LEU A 206 3.65 -31.94 -9.33
CA LEU A 206 2.50 -31.17 -9.84
C LEU A 206 1.36 -32.05 -10.38
N GLY A 207 0.72 -32.77 -9.46
CA GLY A 207 -0.35 -33.70 -9.76
C GLY A 207 -1.50 -32.96 -10.41
N ARG A 208 -1.62 -33.11 -11.73
CA ARG A 208 -2.76 -32.66 -12.50
C ARG A 208 -3.94 -33.61 -12.23
N GLU A 209 -4.48 -33.56 -11.01
CA GLU A 209 -5.89 -33.82 -10.78
C GLU A 209 -6.60 -32.58 -11.38
N VAL A 210 -7.10 -32.55 -12.61
CA VAL A 210 -7.96 -33.59 -13.21
C VAL A 210 -8.77 -34.28 -12.12
N LEU A 211 -9.60 -33.46 -11.45
CA LEU A 211 -10.95 -33.91 -11.12
C LEU A 211 -11.65 -34.27 -12.44
N ALA A 212 -11.28 -35.41 -13.00
CA ALA A 212 -12.18 -36.18 -13.83
C ALA A 212 -13.39 -36.43 -12.94
N VAL A 213 -14.45 -35.66 -13.19
CA VAL A 213 -15.79 -35.98 -12.71
C VAL A 213 -15.98 -37.48 -12.95
N PRO A 214 -16.21 -38.29 -11.90
CA PRO A 214 -16.53 -39.69 -12.11
C PRO A 214 -17.75 -39.73 -13.02
N ILE A 215 -17.58 -40.19 -14.26
CA ILE A 215 -18.70 -40.50 -15.13
C ILE A 215 -19.51 -41.53 -14.35
N PRO A 216 -20.76 -41.24 -13.93
CA PRO A 216 -21.45 -42.14 -13.03
C PRO A 216 -21.81 -43.42 -13.77
N SER A 217 -21.02 -44.47 -13.57
CA SER A 217 -21.45 -45.82 -13.82
C SER A 217 -22.63 -46.11 -12.89
N VAL A 218 -23.84 -46.01 -13.44
CA VAL A 218 -25.10 -46.63 -13.01
C VAL A 218 -25.29 -46.80 -11.48
N ASN A 219 -26.22 -46.02 -10.94
CA ASN A 219 -26.88 -46.19 -9.64
C ASN A 219 -26.05 -45.96 -8.36
N GLN A 220 -25.83 -44.68 -8.02
CA GLN A 220 -25.94 -44.25 -6.62
C GLN A 220 -26.38 -42.77 -6.50
N LYS A 221 -27.38 -42.51 -5.65
CA LYS A 221 -27.86 -41.17 -5.32
C LYS A 221 -27.14 -40.67 -4.06
N SER A 222 -26.08 -39.89 -4.23
CA SER A 222 -25.53 -39.03 -3.17
C SER A 222 -25.16 -37.67 -3.77
N VAL A 223 -25.76 -36.61 -3.25
CA VAL A 223 -25.48 -35.23 -3.66
C VAL A 223 -24.30 -34.74 -2.84
N GLU A 224 -23.09 -34.80 -3.39
CA GLU A 224 -21.93 -34.14 -2.80
C GLU A 224 -21.97 -32.63 -3.05
N ASN A 225 -21.68 -31.86 -2.00
CA ASN A 225 -21.69 -30.40 -2.03
C ASN A 225 -20.52 -29.87 -2.88
N LYS A 226 -20.80 -29.57 -4.14
CA LYS A 226 -19.88 -28.86 -5.04
C LYS A 226 -19.54 -27.50 -4.42
N SER A 227 -18.30 -27.33 -3.98
CA SER A 227 -17.80 -26.12 -3.34
C SER A 227 -16.61 -25.55 -4.11
N VAL A 228 -16.50 -24.22 -4.12
CA VAL A 228 -15.34 -23.51 -4.65
C VAL A 228 -14.12 -23.90 -3.81
N VAL A 229 -13.00 -24.24 -4.46
CA VAL A 229 -11.77 -24.65 -3.77
C VAL A 229 -11.24 -23.46 -2.97
N LYS A 230 -11.22 -23.58 -1.64
CA LYS A 230 -10.68 -22.56 -0.74
C LYS A 230 -9.17 -22.72 -0.67
N SER A 231 -8.41 -21.75 -1.19
CA SER A 231 -6.96 -21.68 -0.97
C SER A 231 -6.63 -21.02 0.37
N SER A 232 -5.47 -21.34 0.95
CA SER A 232 -5.02 -20.87 2.27
C SER A 232 -4.02 -19.70 2.23
N PHE A 233 -3.67 -19.21 1.04
CA PHE A 233 -2.55 -18.27 0.85
C PHE A 233 -2.93 -16.80 1.07
N ALA A 234 -3.79 -16.23 0.24
CA ALA A 234 -4.20 -14.82 0.29
C ALA A 234 -5.67 -14.64 -0.10
N PRO A 235 -6.31 -13.50 0.20
CA PRO A 235 -7.72 -13.27 -0.14
C PRO A 235 -7.99 -13.34 -1.65
N ALA A 236 -7.00 -12.94 -2.45
CA ALA A 236 -7.06 -12.90 -3.91
C ALA A 236 -7.43 -14.27 -4.52
N THR A 237 -6.91 -15.35 -3.95
CA THR A 237 -7.15 -16.73 -4.41
C THR A 237 -8.22 -17.45 -3.59
N ARG A 238 -8.97 -16.77 -2.70
CA ARG A 238 -9.96 -17.46 -1.84
C ARG A 238 -11.06 -18.14 -2.66
N CYS A 239 -11.55 -17.46 -3.70
CA CYS A 239 -12.61 -17.95 -4.57
C CYS A 239 -12.03 -18.61 -5.84
N SER A 240 -10.94 -19.37 -5.70
CA SER A 240 -10.17 -19.89 -6.83
C SER A 240 -10.95 -20.89 -7.70
N SER A 241 -10.85 -20.68 -9.02
CA SER A 241 -11.18 -21.62 -10.08
C SER A 241 -9.89 -21.98 -10.85
N ASP A 242 -9.90 -23.10 -11.58
CA ASP A 242 -8.81 -23.47 -12.49
C ASP A 242 -8.54 -22.37 -13.52
N ARG A 243 -9.62 -21.78 -14.06
CA ARG A 243 -9.59 -20.67 -15.02
C ARG A 243 -8.94 -19.42 -14.42
N LEU A 244 -9.23 -19.05 -13.17
CA LEU A 244 -8.56 -17.95 -12.48
C LEU A 244 -7.08 -18.28 -12.30
N PHE A 245 -6.74 -19.47 -11.80
CA PHE A 245 -5.35 -19.84 -11.56
C PHE A 245 -4.51 -19.84 -12.84
N GLU A 246 -5.03 -20.40 -13.94
CA GLU A 246 -4.39 -20.36 -15.26
C GLU A 246 -4.19 -18.92 -15.75
N HIS A 247 -5.19 -18.05 -15.61
CA HIS A 247 -5.10 -16.64 -16.00
C HIS A 247 -4.07 -15.85 -15.17
N LEU A 248 -4.00 -16.11 -13.86
CA LEU A 248 -2.99 -15.52 -12.98
C LEU A 248 -1.58 -15.99 -13.37
N GLN A 249 -1.40 -17.31 -13.50
CA GLN A 249 -0.11 -17.93 -13.84
C GLN A 249 0.41 -17.46 -15.21
N LYS A 250 -0.45 -17.47 -16.24
CA LYS A 250 -0.10 -17.11 -17.62
C LYS A 250 0.31 -15.65 -17.81
N ARG A 251 -0.13 -14.75 -16.92
CA ARG A 251 0.17 -13.31 -16.98
C ARG A 251 1.30 -12.87 -16.05
N PHE A 252 1.80 -13.72 -15.16
CA PHE A 252 2.90 -13.41 -14.27
C PHE A 252 4.26 -13.63 -14.95
N LEU A 253 5.01 -12.56 -15.20
CA LEU A 253 6.24 -12.59 -16.02
C LEU A 253 7.38 -11.80 -15.36
N GLU A 254 8.24 -12.51 -14.62
CA GLU A 254 9.25 -11.89 -13.75
C GLU A 254 10.71 -12.22 -14.08
N ARG A 255 10.99 -12.92 -15.18
CA ARG A 255 12.36 -13.24 -15.61
C ARG A 255 12.74 -12.54 -16.91
N THR A 256 13.94 -11.98 -16.90
CA THR A 256 14.59 -11.28 -18.02
C THR A 256 15.36 -12.21 -18.97
N SER A 257 15.41 -13.52 -18.72
CA SER A 257 16.22 -14.44 -19.54
C SER A 257 15.60 -14.69 -20.91
N PHE A 258 16.39 -14.65 -21.98
CA PHE A 258 15.97 -15.12 -23.30
C PHE A 258 15.35 -16.52 -23.21
N GLY A 259 14.11 -16.68 -23.70
CA GLY A 259 13.35 -17.93 -23.62
C GLY A 259 12.70 -18.24 -22.26
N ALA A 260 12.77 -17.37 -21.25
CA ALA A 260 12.02 -17.57 -20.00
C ALA A 260 10.49 -17.57 -20.25
N GLU A 261 10.02 -16.75 -21.19
CA GLU A 261 8.62 -16.68 -21.62
C GLU A 261 8.10 -18.00 -22.21
N THR A 262 8.97 -18.87 -22.74
CA THR A 262 8.56 -20.12 -23.42
C THR A 262 8.52 -21.34 -22.51
N ARG A 263 9.03 -21.25 -21.27
CA ARG A 263 9.05 -22.40 -20.34
C ARG A 263 8.95 -21.99 -18.88
N TRP A 264 7.79 -22.28 -18.30
CA TRP A 264 7.56 -22.21 -16.85
C TRP A 264 8.47 -23.21 -16.11
N LEU A 265 9.35 -22.70 -15.25
CA LEU A 265 10.21 -23.51 -14.37
C LEU A 265 9.67 -23.52 -12.94
N ARG A 266 10.14 -24.47 -12.11
CA ARG A 266 9.86 -24.44 -10.65
C ARG A 266 10.28 -23.13 -9.97
N PHE A 267 11.23 -22.40 -10.55
CA PHE A 267 11.62 -21.07 -10.06
C PHE A 267 10.49 -20.06 -10.25
N ASP A 268 9.83 -20.08 -11.41
CA ASP A 268 8.69 -19.20 -11.75
C ASP A 268 7.48 -19.55 -10.88
N GLU A 269 7.21 -20.85 -10.74
CA GLU A 269 6.21 -21.39 -9.83
C GLU A 269 6.42 -20.85 -8.41
N LEU A 270 7.58 -21.09 -7.80
CA LEU A 270 7.84 -20.65 -6.42
C LEU A 270 7.76 -19.14 -6.25
N MET A 271 8.24 -18.37 -7.22
CA MET A 271 8.18 -16.90 -7.20
C MET A 271 6.74 -16.38 -7.33
N PHE A 272 5.93 -17.01 -8.18
CA PHE A 272 4.49 -16.76 -8.30
C PHE A 272 3.74 -17.10 -7.00
N LEU A 273 3.96 -18.29 -6.43
CA LEU A 273 3.37 -18.70 -5.16
C LEU A 273 3.78 -17.77 -4.01
N PHE A 274 5.03 -17.32 -4.00
CA PHE A 274 5.55 -16.39 -3.00
C PHE A 274 4.88 -15.02 -3.09
N ASN A 275 4.75 -14.44 -4.30
CA ASN A 275 4.03 -13.19 -4.49
C ASN A 275 2.54 -13.35 -4.09
N LEU A 276 1.86 -14.44 -4.51
CA LEU A 276 0.48 -14.72 -4.11
C LEU A 276 0.32 -14.73 -2.59
N ALA A 277 1.22 -15.40 -1.88
CA ALA A 277 1.07 -15.66 -0.46
C ALA A 277 1.57 -14.54 0.47
N ILE A 278 2.30 -13.54 -0.05
CA ILE A 278 2.88 -12.43 0.74
C ILE A 278 2.22 -11.10 0.40
N ASP A 279 2.16 -10.72 -0.88
CA ASP A 279 1.56 -9.46 -1.33
C ASP A 279 1.10 -9.62 -2.80
N PRO A 280 -0.16 -10.05 -3.05
CA PRO A 280 -0.64 -10.40 -4.38
C PRO A 280 -0.77 -9.19 -5.33
N GLN A 281 -0.48 -7.96 -4.86
CA GLN A 281 -0.50 -6.72 -5.64
C GLN A 281 0.12 -6.90 -7.03
N SER A 282 1.40 -7.35 -7.10
CA SER A 282 2.18 -7.49 -8.34
C SER A 282 1.51 -8.43 -9.35
N ILE A 283 0.91 -9.51 -8.85
CA ILE A 283 0.18 -10.49 -9.67
C ILE A 283 -1.12 -9.89 -10.17
N ILE A 284 -1.93 -9.28 -9.28
CA ILE A 284 -3.23 -8.72 -9.67
C ILE A 284 -3.06 -7.68 -10.78
N ILE A 285 -2.10 -6.76 -10.66
CA ILE A 285 -1.90 -5.69 -11.66
C ILE A 285 -1.27 -6.20 -12.98
N GLN A 286 -0.56 -7.33 -12.97
CA GLN A 286 -0.13 -8.03 -14.18
C GLN A 286 -1.31 -8.78 -14.85
N SER A 287 -2.11 -9.47 -14.04
CA SER A 287 -3.23 -10.30 -14.50
C SER A 287 -4.45 -9.48 -14.93
N PHE A 288 -4.61 -8.27 -14.40
CA PHE A 288 -5.73 -7.35 -14.65
C PHE A 288 -5.20 -5.95 -14.98
N PRO A 289 -4.57 -5.77 -16.16
CA PRO A 289 -3.77 -4.59 -16.45
C PRO A 289 -4.64 -3.39 -16.87
N ARG A 290 -4.17 -2.16 -16.61
CA ARG A 290 -4.88 -0.91 -16.94
C ARG A 290 -5.28 -0.77 -18.42
N LYS A 291 -4.51 -1.37 -19.34
CA LYS A 291 -4.81 -1.44 -20.79
C LYS A 291 -6.11 -2.20 -21.12
N GLU A 292 -6.63 -2.98 -20.18
CA GLU A 292 -7.91 -3.70 -20.24
C GLU A 292 -8.95 -3.01 -19.33
N ASN A 293 -8.84 -1.69 -19.15
CA ASN A 293 -9.73 -0.79 -18.38
C ASN A 293 -9.81 -1.00 -16.85
N TRP A 294 -9.02 -1.92 -16.28
CA TRP A 294 -8.90 -2.08 -14.83
C TRP A 294 -8.32 -0.83 -14.15
N PRO A 295 -8.84 -0.38 -12.99
CA PRO A 295 -8.47 0.89 -12.36
C PRO A 295 -7.17 0.79 -11.53
N PHE A 296 -6.17 0.07 -12.02
CA PHE A 296 -4.94 -0.26 -11.27
C PHE A 296 -3.70 0.44 -11.86
N PRO A 297 -2.58 0.51 -11.11
CA PRO A 297 -1.31 0.99 -11.64
C PRO A 297 -0.79 0.10 -12.77
N THR A 298 -0.12 0.70 -13.76
CA THR A 298 0.60 -0.08 -14.77
C THR A 298 1.84 -0.72 -14.15
N TYR A 299 1.97 -2.04 -14.25
CA TYR A 299 3.17 -2.73 -13.82
C TYR A 299 4.34 -2.51 -14.79
N LEU A 300 5.53 -2.20 -14.28
CA LEU A 300 6.72 -1.97 -15.09
C LEU A 300 7.78 -3.07 -14.93
N GLY A 301 7.71 -3.85 -13.84
CA GLY A 301 8.62 -4.96 -13.52
C GLY A 301 9.12 -4.90 -12.08
N SER A 302 10.05 -5.77 -11.72
CA SER A 302 10.60 -5.87 -10.37
C SER A 302 12.09 -6.28 -10.34
N CYS A 303 12.73 -6.03 -9.20
CA CYS A 303 14.04 -6.58 -8.90
C CYS A 303 14.17 -6.92 -7.42
N GLY A 304 14.52 -8.17 -7.12
CA GLY A 304 14.54 -8.67 -5.76
C GLY A 304 13.18 -8.45 -5.10
N ARG A 305 13.12 -7.82 -3.93
CA ARG A 305 11.87 -7.54 -3.20
C ARG A 305 11.16 -6.22 -3.57
N TRP A 306 11.48 -5.62 -4.71
CA TRP A 306 10.93 -4.32 -5.11
C TRP A 306 10.17 -4.41 -6.42
N SER A 307 8.89 -4.05 -6.41
CA SER A 307 8.12 -3.76 -7.62
C SER A 307 8.28 -2.30 -8.05
N VAL A 308 8.22 -2.11 -9.36
CA VAL A 308 8.22 -0.81 -10.03
C VAL A 308 6.89 -0.69 -10.76
N GLU A 309 6.11 0.31 -10.37
CA GLU A 309 4.79 0.62 -10.92
C GLU A 309 4.82 2.01 -11.55
N GLU A 310 3.96 2.26 -12.54
CA GLU A 310 3.81 3.59 -13.13
C GLU A 310 3.21 4.57 -12.10
N TYR A 311 3.66 5.82 -12.13
CA TYR A 311 3.22 6.83 -11.18
C TYR A 311 1.83 7.38 -11.54
N HIS A 312 0.80 6.93 -10.83
CA HIS A 312 -0.60 7.37 -10.99
C HIS A 312 -1.05 8.41 -9.94
N GLY A 313 -0.17 9.33 -9.56
CA GLY A 313 -0.51 10.48 -8.72
C GLY A 313 -0.16 10.35 -7.24
N VAL A 314 -0.96 10.98 -6.37
CA VAL A 314 -0.73 11.08 -4.92
C VAL A 314 -1.91 10.52 -4.11
N PRO A 315 -1.73 10.10 -2.84
CA PRO A 315 -2.82 9.66 -1.99
C PRO A 315 -3.97 10.66 -1.90
N LEU A 316 -5.21 10.16 -1.84
CA LEU A 316 -6.43 10.98 -1.78
C LEU A 316 -6.40 12.07 -0.69
N SER A 317 -5.73 11.82 0.44
CA SER A 317 -5.61 12.77 1.55
C SER A 317 -4.94 14.10 1.20
N TYR A 318 -4.13 14.16 0.13
CA TYR A 318 -3.57 15.40 -0.39
C TYR A 318 -4.65 16.38 -0.90
N PHE A 319 -5.82 15.87 -1.28
CA PHE A 319 -6.91 16.67 -1.84
C PHE A 319 -7.93 17.13 -0.81
N CYS A 320 -7.78 16.82 0.49
CA CYS A 320 -8.81 17.14 1.48
C CYS A 320 -8.97 18.63 1.78
N LEU A 321 -7.93 19.44 1.52
CA LEU A 321 -7.99 20.90 1.56
C LEU A 321 -8.20 21.53 0.17
N ALA A 322 -8.43 20.72 -0.87
CA ALA A 322 -8.70 21.23 -2.21
C ALA A 322 -10.09 21.90 -2.30
N PRO A 323 -10.29 22.84 -3.24
CA PRO A 323 -11.59 23.41 -3.57
C PRO A 323 -12.69 22.36 -3.74
N LEU A 324 -13.92 22.71 -3.34
CA LEU A 324 -15.05 21.79 -3.34
C LEU A 324 -15.26 21.11 -4.70
N TRP A 325 -15.19 21.85 -5.81
CA TRP A 325 -15.37 21.30 -7.16
C TRP A 325 -14.35 20.21 -7.52
N ILE A 326 -13.08 20.35 -7.11
CA ILE A 326 -12.04 19.32 -7.29
C ILE A 326 -12.40 18.07 -6.47
N ARG A 327 -12.81 18.26 -5.21
CA ARG A 327 -13.20 17.13 -4.34
C ARG A 327 -14.46 16.43 -4.84
N LEU A 328 -15.42 17.15 -5.42
CA LEU A 328 -16.59 16.60 -6.10
C LEU A 328 -16.20 15.81 -7.35
N GLN A 329 -15.28 16.31 -8.19
CA GLN A 329 -14.79 15.61 -9.37
C GLN A 329 -14.07 14.31 -9.01
N ILE A 330 -13.19 14.34 -8.00
CA ILE A 330 -12.51 13.14 -7.49
C ILE A 330 -13.52 12.15 -6.90
N LEU A 331 -14.51 12.64 -6.15
CA LEU A 331 -15.58 11.81 -5.59
C LEU A 331 -16.43 11.16 -6.68
N LEU A 332 -16.73 11.85 -7.79
CA LEU A 332 -17.43 11.29 -8.94
C LEU A 332 -16.65 10.12 -9.56
N ASN A 333 -15.32 10.28 -9.69
CA ASN A 333 -14.43 9.25 -10.19
C ASN A 333 -14.35 8.05 -9.22
N ILE A 334 -14.22 8.28 -7.90
CA ILE A 334 -14.29 7.23 -6.87
C ILE A 334 -15.60 6.45 -6.97
N LEU A 335 -16.75 7.13 -7.06
CA LEU A 335 -18.07 6.49 -7.14
C LEU A 335 -18.30 5.70 -8.45
N SER A 336 -17.46 5.87 -9.46
CA SER A 336 -17.46 5.06 -10.70
C SER A 336 -16.63 3.78 -10.62
N LEU A 337 -15.77 3.62 -9.60
CA LEU A 337 -14.87 2.48 -9.49
C LEU A 337 -15.55 1.09 -9.42
N PRO A 338 -16.74 0.89 -8.82
CA PRO A 338 -17.40 -0.42 -8.83
C PRO A 338 -17.63 -0.96 -10.24
N GLU A 339 -18.03 -0.10 -11.17
CA GLU A 339 -18.25 -0.44 -12.58
C GLU A 339 -16.94 -0.90 -13.27
N LYS A 340 -15.78 -0.35 -12.86
CA LYS A 340 -14.44 -0.74 -13.36
C LYS A 340 -13.85 -1.97 -12.65
N LEU A 341 -14.51 -2.49 -11.61
CA LEU A 341 -14.07 -3.66 -10.83
C LEU A 341 -14.93 -4.91 -11.10
N GLU A 342 -16.05 -4.74 -11.80
CA GLU A 342 -17.02 -5.76 -12.20
C GLU A 342 -16.99 -5.91 -13.73
N HIS A 343 -16.14 -6.79 -14.27
CA HIS A 343 -16.09 -7.07 -15.72
C HIS A 343 -16.88 -8.34 -16.04
N PRO A 344 -18.15 -8.23 -16.51
CA PRO A 344 -18.99 -9.40 -16.83
C PRO A 344 -18.41 -10.23 -17.98
N SER A 345 -19.02 -11.40 -18.23
CA SER A 345 -18.62 -12.29 -19.32
C SER A 345 -18.98 -11.68 -20.68
N ALA A 346 -18.13 -11.92 -21.68
CA ALA A 346 -18.41 -11.51 -23.07
C ALA A 346 -19.67 -12.19 -23.65
N ASP A 347 -20.10 -13.30 -23.05
CA ASP A 347 -21.31 -14.05 -23.43
C ASP A 347 -22.62 -13.34 -23.03
N GLU A 348 -22.59 -12.33 -22.15
CA GLU A 348 -23.73 -11.43 -21.92
C GLU A 348 -23.79 -10.28 -22.95
N LEU A 349 -22.72 -10.06 -23.73
CA LEU A 349 -22.57 -8.94 -24.65
C LEU A 349 -22.79 -9.29 -26.13
N ASN A 350 -22.74 -10.57 -26.51
CA ASN A 350 -23.00 -11.03 -27.88
C ASN A 350 -23.81 -12.33 -27.90
N HIS A 351 -25.06 -12.27 -28.36
CA HIS A 351 -25.82 -13.47 -28.75
C HIS A 351 -25.48 -13.95 -30.17
N ASP A 352 -24.81 -13.12 -30.98
CA ASP A 352 -24.58 -13.31 -32.42
C ASP A 352 -23.09 -13.36 -32.83
N SER A 353 -22.28 -14.26 -32.25
CA SER A 353 -21.05 -14.71 -32.93
C SER A 353 -20.56 -16.08 -32.45
N PHE A 354 -21.10 -17.17 -33.02
CA PHE A 354 -20.48 -18.49 -32.95
C PHE A 354 -19.24 -18.56 -33.86
N ILE A 355 -18.10 -18.06 -33.36
CA ILE A 355 -16.77 -18.39 -33.89
C ILE A 355 -15.92 -18.91 -32.73
N HIS A 356 -15.50 -20.18 -32.85
CA HIS A 356 -14.58 -20.82 -31.91
C HIS A 356 -13.17 -20.24 -32.09
N ASP A 357 -12.91 -19.08 -31.51
CA ASP A 357 -11.60 -18.45 -31.58
C ASP A 357 -10.73 -18.83 -30.36
N MET A 358 -9.52 -19.33 -30.64
CA MET A 358 -8.61 -19.91 -29.65
C MET A 358 -8.05 -18.86 -28.66
N HIS A 359 -8.34 -17.58 -28.91
CA HIS A 359 -7.93 -16.43 -28.12
C HIS A 359 -8.85 -16.10 -26.93
N LYS A 360 -10.02 -16.74 -26.75
CA LYS A 360 -10.95 -16.42 -25.63
C LYS A 360 -10.30 -16.59 -24.23
N HIS A 361 -9.30 -17.47 -24.10
CA HIS A 361 -8.49 -17.71 -22.89
C HIS A 361 -7.38 -16.66 -22.63
N SER A 362 -7.48 -15.46 -23.19
CA SER A 362 -6.53 -14.36 -22.93
C SER A 362 -7.18 -13.08 -22.42
N SER A 363 -8.50 -12.99 -22.33
CA SER A 363 -9.21 -11.77 -21.91
C SER A 363 -9.55 -11.77 -20.41
N SER A 364 -9.45 -10.61 -19.77
CA SER A 364 -9.81 -10.41 -18.35
C SER A 364 -11.32 -10.21 -18.10
N HIS A 365 -12.19 -10.64 -19.01
CA HIS A 365 -13.64 -10.61 -18.81
C HIS A 365 -14.10 -11.77 -17.91
N GLY A 366 -15.33 -11.69 -17.38
CA GLY A 366 -15.88 -12.73 -16.50
C GLY A 366 -15.10 -12.87 -15.19
N TYR A 367 -14.63 -11.74 -14.65
CA TYR A 367 -14.01 -11.64 -13.33
C TYR A 367 -14.53 -10.41 -12.59
N THR A 368 -14.66 -10.52 -11.28
CA THR A 368 -14.94 -9.39 -10.39
C THR A 368 -13.88 -9.34 -9.30
N ILE A 369 -13.37 -8.14 -9.02
CA ILE A 369 -12.38 -7.91 -7.98
C ILE A 369 -13.04 -7.13 -6.84
N TYR A 370 -13.19 -7.79 -5.71
CA TYR A 370 -13.76 -7.19 -4.50
C TYR A 370 -12.66 -6.60 -3.61
N LEU A 371 -12.80 -5.32 -3.25
CA LEU A 371 -11.85 -4.63 -2.37
C LEU A 371 -11.94 -5.18 -0.94
N GLY A 372 -10.81 -5.40 -0.26
CA GLY A 372 -10.78 -5.88 1.14
C GLY A 372 -10.10 -4.94 2.13
N ASP A 373 -9.61 -3.79 1.66
CA ASP A 373 -9.02 -2.74 2.49
C ASP A 373 -9.97 -1.54 2.60
N PHE A 374 -9.83 -0.77 3.67
CA PHE A 374 -10.72 0.35 4.04
C PHE A 374 -9.97 1.64 4.35
N ASP A 375 -8.63 1.61 4.40
CA ASP A 375 -7.82 2.81 4.65
C ASP A 375 -7.82 3.76 3.44
N LEU A 376 -8.37 4.96 3.65
CA LEU A 376 -8.52 5.98 2.61
C LEU A 376 -7.17 6.53 2.13
N ASN A 377 -6.12 6.46 2.96
CA ASN A 377 -4.78 6.94 2.62
C ASN A 377 -4.03 5.99 1.67
N SER A 378 -4.32 4.69 1.68
CA SER A 378 -3.64 3.70 0.83
C SER A 378 -4.49 3.09 -0.27
N LEU A 379 -5.82 3.15 -0.17
CA LEU A 379 -6.72 2.54 -1.14
C LEU A 379 -6.74 3.29 -2.49
N PHE A 380 -6.63 4.63 -2.49
CA PHE A 380 -6.74 5.46 -3.70
C PHE A 380 -5.56 6.40 -3.92
N LEU A 381 -4.97 6.33 -5.11
CA LEU A 381 -4.15 7.38 -5.71
C LEU A 381 -4.99 8.21 -6.67
N VAL A 382 -4.71 9.51 -6.73
CA VAL A 382 -5.38 10.49 -7.58
C VAL A 382 -4.33 11.26 -8.37
N ASP A 383 -4.49 11.30 -9.69
CA ASP A 383 -3.68 12.14 -10.57
C ASP A 383 -3.99 13.63 -10.30
N PRO A 384 -3.01 14.47 -9.92
CA PRO A 384 -3.24 15.89 -9.64
C PRO A 384 -3.59 16.74 -10.87
N ILE A 385 -3.46 16.21 -12.09
CA ILE A 385 -3.77 16.90 -13.35
C ILE A 385 -5.13 16.47 -13.88
N THR A 386 -5.37 15.17 -14.02
CA THR A 386 -6.62 14.64 -14.62
C THR A 386 -7.71 14.34 -13.60
N TYR A 387 -7.36 14.26 -12.31
CA TYR A 387 -8.21 13.77 -11.21
C TYR A 387 -8.72 12.33 -11.41
N ASP A 388 -8.15 11.55 -12.34
CA ASP A 388 -8.43 10.11 -12.46
C ASP A 388 -7.95 9.37 -11.20
N VAL A 389 -8.69 8.33 -10.84
CA VAL A 389 -8.56 7.63 -9.56
C VAL A 389 -8.12 6.19 -9.81
N THR A 390 -7.03 5.81 -9.17
CA THR A 390 -6.41 4.49 -9.29
C THR A 390 -6.48 3.78 -7.94
N VAL A 391 -6.97 2.54 -7.92
CA VAL A 391 -6.94 1.68 -6.74
C VAL A 391 -5.52 1.16 -6.53
N SER A 392 -4.88 1.60 -5.46
CA SER A 392 -3.44 1.39 -5.21
C SER A 392 -3.10 0.27 -4.23
N ASN A 393 -4.05 -0.19 -3.42
CA ASN A 393 -3.83 -1.23 -2.43
C ASN A 393 -4.77 -2.44 -2.65
N LEU A 394 -4.23 -3.48 -3.28
CA LEU A 394 -4.93 -4.72 -3.63
C LEU A 394 -4.51 -5.90 -2.75
N ARG A 395 -3.75 -5.66 -1.68
CA ARG A 395 -3.23 -6.70 -0.76
C ARG A 395 -4.32 -7.64 -0.24
N HIS A 396 -5.46 -7.05 0.10
CA HIS A 396 -6.62 -7.76 0.65
C HIS A 396 -7.75 -7.94 -0.38
N ALA A 397 -7.50 -7.66 -1.67
CA ALA A 397 -8.51 -7.87 -2.70
C ALA A 397 -8.85 -9.35 -2.87
N ILE A 398 -10.10 -9.64 -3.20
CA ILE A 398 -10.62 -10.99 -3.46
C ILE A 398 -11.01 -11.06 -4.93
N ILE A 399 -10.53 -12.06 -5.67
CA ILE A 399 -10.86 -12.22 -7.09
C ILE A 399 -11.91 -13.33 -7.22
N VAL A 400 -12.97 -13.07 -7.97
CA VAL A 400 -14.06 -14.01 -8.22
C VAL A 400 -14.22 -14.26 -9.71
N ASP A 401 -14.16 -15.52 -10.10
CA ASP A 401 -14.42 -15.97 -11.47
C ASP A 401 -15.92 -16.07 -11.71
N THR A 402 -16.53 -14.95 -12.10
CA THR A 402 -17.98 -14.86 -12.32
C THR A 402 -18.42 -15.71 -13.51
N GLN A 403 -17.59 -15.89 -14.54
CA GLN A 403 -17.86 -16.84 -15.63
C GLN A 403 -17.99 -18.28 -15.11
N THR A 404 -17.06 -18.74 -14.25
CA THR A 404 -17.15 -20.07 -13.64
C THR A 404 -18.42 -20.21 -12.80
N LEU A 405 -18.79 -19.20 -12.00
CA LEU A 405 -20.04 -19.23 -11.22
C LEU A 405 -21.31 -19.31 -12.09
N ILE A 406 -21.33 -18.58 -13.21
CA ILE A 406 -22.42 -18.64 -14.21
C ILE A 406 -22.48 -20.04 -14.83
N ASN A 407 -21.37 -20.54 -15.36
CA ASN A 407 -21.30 -21.82 -16.07
C ASN A 407 -21.69 -23.03 -15.21
N PHE A 408 -21.43 -22.99 -13.89
CA PHE A 408 -21.79 -24.06 -12.96
C PHE A 408 -23.09 -23.83 -12.19
N HIS A 409 -23.87 -22.79 -12.53
CA HIS A 409 -25.14 -22.43 -11.89
C HIS A 409 -25.07 -22.30 -10.35
N PHE A 410 -23.95 -21.81 -9.81
CA PHE A 410 -23.77 -21.67 -8.35
C PHE A 410 -24.85 -20.75 -7.76
N LYS A 411 -25.62 -21.28 -6.79
CA LYS A 411 -26.68 -20.60 -6.01
C LYS A 411 -27.65 -19.68 -6.79
N SER A 412 -27.84 -19.91 -8.10
CA SER A 412 -28.83 -19.19 -8.92
C SER A 412 -30.26 -19.73 -8.74
N THR A 413 -30.65 -20.07 -7.51
CA THR A 413 -32.02 -20.49 -7.17
C THR A 413 -32.93 -19.26 -7.03
N THR A 414 -33.40 -18.79 -8.19
CA THR A 414 -34.64 -18.03 -8.47
C THR A 414 -34.99 -16.74 -7.73
N GLU A 415 -34.45 -16.42 -6.55
CA GLU A 415 -34.88 -15.23 -5.77
C GLU A 415 -33.79 -14.20 -5.48
N ASN A 416 -32.52 -14.59 -5.29
CA ASN A 416 -31.45 -13.65 -4.90
C ASN A 416 -30.19 -13.78 -5.79
N LYS A 417 -30.11 -12.99 -6.88
CA LYS A 417 -28.94 -12.96 -7.79
C LYS A 417 -27.75 -12.15 -7.28
N GLU A 418 -27.97 -11.26 -6.31
CA GLU A 418 -26.98 -10.33 -5.75
C GLU A 418 -26.72 -10.64 -4.27
N HIS A 419 -25.45 -10.77 -3.87
CA HIS A 419 -25.08 -10.78 -2.45
C HIS A 419 -25.05 -9.36 -1.91
N THR A 420 -25.96 -9.04 -0.99
CA THR A 420 -26.04 -7.72 -0.36
C THR A 420 -25.31 -7.69 0.98
N VAL A 421 -24.44 -6.70 1.21
CA VAL A 421 -23.70 -6.59 2.48
C VAL A 421 -24.66 -6.28 3.63
N SER A 422 -24.69 -7.16 4.64
CA SER A 422 -25.47 -6.96 5.87
C SER A 422 -24.97 -5.74 6.64
N THR A 423 -25.90 -4.97 7.22
CA THR A 423 -25.60 -3.84 8.11
C THR A 423 -24.65 -4.19 9.26
N ASN A 424 -24.71 -5.44 9.76
CA ASN A 424 -23.84 -5.95 10.82
C ASN A 424 -22.35 -6.02 10.42
N ALA A 425 -22.01 -6.03 9.13
CA ALA A 425 -20.63 -6.08 8.66
C ALA A 425 -19.81 -4.84 9.09
N LEU A 426 -20.47 -3.69 9.25
CA LEU A 426 -19.84 -2.43 9.65
C LEU A 426 -19.14 -2.54 11.01
N ASN A 427 -19.70 -3.30 11.96
CA ASN A 427 -19.15 -3.43 13.32
C ASN A 427 -17.72 -4.00 13.30
N LYS A 428 -17.44 -4.98 12.43
CA LYS A 428 -16.09 -5.55 12.31
C LYS A 428 -15.11 -4.57 11.68
N VAL A 429 -15.54 -3.82 10.66
CA VAL A 429 -14.71 -2.80 10.02
C VAL A 429 -14.37 -1.69 11.02
N LEU A 430 -15.36 -1.13 11.73
CA LEU A 430 -15.12 -0.05 12.69
C LEU A 430 -14.17 -0.48 13.82
N ASN A 431 -14.40 -1.66 14.42
CA ASN A 431 -13.49 -2.21 15.43
C ASN A 431 -12.07 -2.42 14.87
N GLY A 432 -11.95 -2.90 13.64
CA GLY A 432 -10.65 -3.13 13.01
C GLY A 432 -9.93 -1.84 12.59
N LEU A 433 -10.64 -0.80 12.18
CA LEU A 433 -10.08 0.53 11.89
C LEU A 433 -9.59 1.21 13.17
N GLN A 434 -10.38 1.19 14.24
CA GLN A 434 -10.02 1.75 15.55
C GLN A 434 -8.77 1.09 16.16
N LEU A 435 -8.62 -0.23 15.95
CA LEU A 435 -7.48 -1.01 16.43
C LEU A 435 -6.32 -1.09 15.42
N HIS A 436 -6.45 -0.47 14.24
CA HIS A 436 -5.55 -0.59 13.08
C HIS A 436 -5.33 -2.03 12.56
N ASN A 437 -6.20 -2.96 12.95
CA ASN A 437 -6.15 -4.36 12.56
C ASN A 437 -6.62 -4.62 11.11
N CYS A 438 -7.20 -3.65 10.40
CA CYS A 438 -7.59 -3.84 8.99
C CYS A 438 -6.41 -4.13 8.06
N PHE A 439 -5.20 -3.66 8.39
CA PHE A 439 -3.99 -4.00 7.65
C PHE A 439 -3.45 -5.42 7.95
N GLY A 440 -4.07 -6.14 8.89
CA GLY A 440 -3.55 -7.41 9.41
C GLY A 440 -2.46 -7.20 10.45
N ASN A 441 -1.90 -8.29 10.99
CA ASN A 441 -0.81 -8.20 11.97
C ASN A 441 0.55 -8.07 11.25
N LEU A 442 0.72 -6.96 10.53
CA LEU A 442 1.90 -6.63 9.70
C LEU A 442 3.24 -6.89 10.40
N SER A 443 3.32 -6.60 11.70
CA SER A 443 4.51 -6.76 12.54
C SER A 443 4.91 -8.21 12.82
N THR A 444 4.02 -9.18 12.63
CA THR A 444 4.28 -10.60 12.97
C THR A 444 3.93 -11.60 11.86
N SER A 445 3.14 -11.18 10.87
CA SER A 445 2.70 -12.03 9.75
C SER A 445 3.33 -11.64 8.41
N GLY A 446 3.84 -10.41 8.25
CA GLY A 446 4.57 -10.00 7.04
C GLY A 446 3.81 -10.07 5.71
N ASP A 447 2.51 -10.35 5.74
CA ASP A 447 1.72 -10.86 4.62
C ASP A 447 0.29 -10.28 4.58
N THR A 448 -0.61 -10.93 3.84
CA THR A 448 -2.06 -10.63 3.79
C THR A 448 -2.86 -11.15 5.01
N ASN A 449 -2.17 -11.69 6.02
CA ASN A 449 -2.72 -12.34 7.20
C ASN A 449 -3.67 -13.53 6.89
N GLY A 450 -3.37 -14.27 5.82
CA GLY A 450 -4.11 -15.45 5.36
C GLY A 450 -5.16 -15.18 4.28
N ASN A 451 -6.14 -16.07 4.14
CA ASN A 451 -7.13 -16.10 3.04
C ASN A 451 -8.44 -15.31 3.29
N ILE A 452 -8.47 -14.43 4.31
CA ILE A 452 -9.63 -13.60 4.68
C ILE A 452 -9.11 -12.18 4.93
N PRO A 453 -9.68 -11.13 4.30
CA PRO A 453 -9.32 -9.75 4.63
C PRO A 453 -9.57 -9.48 6.12
N PRO A 454 -8.61 -8.89 6.86
CA PRO A 454 -8.67 -8.80 8.32
C PRO A 454 -9.98 -8.20 8.87
N CYS A 455 -10.55 -7.21 8.16
CA CYS A 455 -11.79 -6.52 8.52
C CYS A 455 -13.10 -7.13 7.96
N LEU A 456 -13.06 -8.28 7.29
CA LEU A 456 -14.25 -8.99 6.79
C LEU A 456 -14.52 -10.30 7.55
N HIS A 457 -15.79 -10.69 7.67
CA HIS A 457 -16.16 -11.98 8.26
C HIS A 457 -16.05 -13.12 7.24
N THR A 458 -15.63 -14.31 7.69
CA THR A 458 -15.52 -15.52 6.84
C THR A 458 -16.76 -15.77 6.00
N ASN A 459 -17.94 -15.73 6.63
CA ASN A 459 -19.23 -15.97 5.96
C ASN A 459 -19.57 -14.91 4.90
N HIS A 460 -19.14 -13.65 5.12
CA HIS A 460 -19.33 -12.58 4.14
C HIS A 460 -18.46 -12.83 2.90
N VAL A 461 -17.21 -13.23 3.09
CA VAL A 461 -16.31 -13.54 1.96
C VAL A 461 -16.71 -14.84 1.26
N ASP A 462 -17.18 -15.85 1.99
CA ASP A 462 -17.72 -17.09 1.39
C ASP A 462 -18.97 -16.82 0.53
N ASN A 463 -19.79 -15.83 0.91
CA ASN A 463 -20.88 -15.36 0.04
C ASN A 463 -20.34 -14.62 -1.20
N LEU A 464 -19.28 -13.79 -1.10
CA LEU A 464 -18.66 -13.19 -2.29
C LEU A 464 -18.17 -14.25 -3.29
N CYS A 465 -17.69 -15.41 -2.82
CA CYS A 465 -17.32 -16.54 -3.66
C CYS A 465 -18.52 -17.32 -4.26
N SER A 466 -19.76 -17.05 -3.83
CA SER A 466 -20.94 -17.88 -4.13
C SER A 466 -22.01 -17.20 -4.99
N TYR A 467 -21.90 -15.90 -5.24
CA TYR A 467 -22.90 -15.10 -5.95
C TYR A 467 -22.29 -14.43 -7.19
N GLN A 468 -23.09 -14.28 -8.25
CA GLN A 468 -22.65 -13.70 -9.52
C GLN A 468 -22.38 -12.19 -9.42
N THR A 469 -23.12 -11.49 -8.56
CA THR A 469 -23.02 -10.04 -8.33
C THR A 469 -23.07 -9.73 -6.83
N SER A 470 -22.57 -8.57 -6.43
CA SER A 470 -22.67 -8.07 -5.05
C SER A 470 -22.64 -6.54 -5.02
N ASP A 471 -23.18 -5.94 -3.96
CA ASP A 471 -23.02 -4.50 -3.68
C ASP A 471 -21.78 -4.20 -2.81
N HIS A 472 -20.88 -5.18 -2.62
CA HIS A 472 -19.72 -5.07 -1.75
C HIS A 472 -18.74 -3.96 -2.12
N ASN A 473 -18.38 -3.79 -3.39
CA ASN A 473 -17.45 -2.72 -3.80
C ASN A 473 -18.03 -1.33 -3.52
N ILE A 474 -19.33 -1.16 -3.73
CA ILE A 474 -20.08 0.05 -3.41
C ILE A 474 -20.03 0.31 -1.89
N TRP A 475 -20.32 -0.72 -1.10
CA TRP A 475 -20.31 -0.63 0.36
C TRP A 475 -18.90 -0.30 0.91
N VAL A 476 -17.83 -0.91 0.38
CA VAL A 476 -16.45 -0.60 0.77
C VAL A 476 -16.11 0.86 0.47
N ILE A 477 -16.46 1.37 -0.71
CA ILE A 477 -16.19 2.77 -1.08
C ILE A 477 -16.91 3.74 -0.14
N CYS A 478 -18.22 3.55 0.07
CA CYS A 478 -19.00 4.40 0.96
C CYS A 478 -18.48 4.32 2.41
N THR A 479 -18.04 3.15 2.86
CA THR A 479 -17.46 2.94 4.20
C THR A 479 -16.10 3.62 4.35
N SER A 480 -15.23 3.49 3.35
CA SER A 480 -13.89 4.10 3.34
C SER A 480 -13.97 5.64 3.31
N LEU A 481 -14.92 6.21 2.54
CA LEU A 481 -15.12 7.65 2.47
C LEU A 481 -15.61 8.27 3.79
N LEU A 482 -16.37 7.53 4.62
CA LEU A 482 -16.87 8.01 5.92
C LEU A 482 -15.95 7.69 7.10
N TYR A 483 -15.28 6.53 7.06
CA TYR A 483 -14.61 5.96 8.24
C TYR A 483 -13.14 5.58 8.00
N GLY A 484 -12.67 5.57 6.75
CA GLY A 484 -11.32 5.13 6.38
C GLY A 484 -10.17 6.09 6.74
N VAL A 485 -10.44 7.13 7.53
CA VAL A 485 -9.41 8.07 8.00
C VAL A 485 -8.82 7.59 9.33
N ASN A 486 -7.50 7.42 9.37
CA ASN A 486 -6.77 7.03 10.56
C ASN A 486 -6.68 8.18 11.59
N SER A 487 -7.15 7.96 12.83
CA SER A 487 -7.13 8.99 13.88
C SER A 487 -5.76 9.29 14.48
N LYS A 488 -4.71 8.50 14.17
CA LYS A 488 -3.34 8.74 14.68
C LYS A 488 -2.45 9.55 13.74
N ASP A 489 -2.80 9.66 12.46
CA ASP A 489 -2.07 10.49 11.51
C ASP A 489 -2.54 11.95 11.62
N ASN A 490 -2.11 12.63 12.69
CA ASN A 490 -2.49 14.01 13.05
C ASN A 490 -2.30 15.09 11.96
N ASN A 491 -1.67 14.75 10.83
CA ASN A 491 -1.42 15.63 9.69
C ASN A 491 -2.17 15.22 8.40
N GLY A 492 -2.96 14.14 8.43
CA GLY A 492 -3.53 13.49 7.23
C GLY A 492 -5.06 13.49 7.17
N CYS A 493 -5.66 14.58 6.68
CA CYS A 493 -7.06 14.64 6.24
C CYS A 493 -8.12 14.14 7.26
N ASN A 494 -8.53 14.98 8.21
CA ASN A 494 -9.56 14.58 9.19
C ASN A 494 -10.94 14.26 8.58
N ASN A 495 -11.26 14.79 7.39
CA ASN A 495 -12.53 14.52 6.68
C ASN A 495 -12.46 14.97 5.20
N PHE A 496 -12.30 14.06 4.23
CA PHE A 496 -12.36 14.39 2.80
C PHE A 496 -13.73 14.96 2.37
N LEU A 497 -14.79 14.54 3.06
CA LEU A 497 -16.17 14.97 2.85
C LEU A 497 -16.52 16.27 3.60
N TYR A 498 -15.54 17.01 4.14
CA TYR A 498 -15.79 18.28 4.82
C TYR A 498 -16.45 19.31 3.89
N GLN A 499 -17.53 19.97 4.34
CA GLN A 499 -18.27 20.97 3.55
C GLN A 499 -18.87 20.47 2.22
N ILE A 500 -18.99 19.16 1.96
CA ILE A 500 -19.81 18.71 0.83
C ILE A 500 -21.30 18.96 1.12
N PRO A 501 -22.16 19.12 0.10
CA PRO A 501 -23.59 19.35 0.32
C PRO A 501 -24.24 18.27 1.18
N ASN A 502 -25.12 18.69 2.10
CA ASN A 502 -25.72 17.80 3.09
C ASN A 502 -26.54 16.65 2.45
N GLU A 503 -27.15 16.88 1.29
CA GLU A 503 -27.84 15.84 0.52
C GLU A 503 -26.87 14.74 0.05
N LEU A 504 -25.74 15.12 -0.54
CA LEU A 504 -24.69 14.20 -0.97
C LEU A 504 -24.08 13.42 0.21
N TYR A 505 -23.76 14.11 1.31
CA TYR A 505 -23.31 13.45 2.55
C TYR A 505 -24.36 12.46 3.07
N THR A 506 -25.65 12.81 3.01
CA THR A 506 -26.75 11.93 3.40
C THR A 506 -26.82 10.68 2.51
N LEU A 507 -26.65 10.80 1.19
CA LEU A 507 -26.63 9.67 0.27
C LEU A 507 -25.47 8.71 0.57
N ILE A 508 -24.25 9.22 0.82
CA ILE A 508 -23.08 8.41 1.21
C ILE A 508 -23.31 7.72 2.56
N LYS A 509 -23.86 8.44 3.56
CA LYS A 509 -24.21 7.86 4.87
C LYS A 509 -25.22 6.73 4.74
N ARG A 510 -26.26 6.91 3.93
CA ARG A 510 -27.27 5.87 3.64
C ARG A 510 -26.66 4.68 2.91
N CYS A 511 -25.75 4.89 1.96
CA CYS A 511 -25.05 3.81 1.24
C CYS A 511 -24.35 2.81 2.17
N VAL A 512 -23.81 3.24 3.31
CA VAL A 512 -23.23 2.32 4.29
C VAL A 512 -24.30 1.56 5.09
N HIS A 513 -25.32 2.26 5.58
CA HIS A 513 -26.26 1.76 6.59
C HIS A 513 -27.51 1.07 6.03
N GLU A 514 -27.89 1.34 4.77
CA GLU A 514 -29.01 0.67 4.09
C GLU A 514 -28.49 -0.55 3.32
N SER A 515 -29.17 -1.69 3.49
CA SER A 515 -28.86 -2.94 2.79
C SER A 515 -30.11 -3.46 2.08
N GLY A 516 -29.96 -3.89 0.83
CA GLY A 516 -31.03 -4.48 0.03
C GLY A 516 -30.64 -4.51 -1.45
N ILE A 517 -31.26 -5.40 -2.22
CA ILE A 517 -30.94 -5.63 -3.63
C ILE A 517 -31.09 -4.32 -4.42
N GLY A 518 -30.04 -3.92 -5.13
CA GLY A 518 -29.98 -2.66 -5.87
C GLY A 518 -30.05 -1.36 -5.04
N VAL A 519 -30.29 -1.39 -3.73
CA VAL A 519 -30.48 -0.18 -2.89
C VAL A 519 -29.24 0.70 -2.93
N ARG A 520 -28.06 0.11 -2.69
CA ARG A 520 -26.79 0.85 -2.70
C ARG A 520 -26.41 1.35 -4.10
N ARG A 521 -26.73 0.57 -5.16
CA ARG A 521 -26.57 0.99 -6.56
C ARG A 521 -27.40 2.26 -6.85
N GLN A 522 -28.67 2.28 -6.45
CA GLN A 522 -29.52 3.49 -6.60
C GLN A 522 -29.04 4.70 -5.79
N LEU A 523 -28.45 4.49 -4.60
CA LEU A 523 -27.90 5.58 -3.78
C LEU A 523 -26.64 6.19 -4.41
N ILE A 524 -25.75 5.37 -4.97
CA ILE A 524 -24.59 5.86 -5.73
C ILE A 524 -25.02 6.60 -7.00
N GLU A 525 -25.99 6.09 -7.77
CA GLU A 525 -26.44 6.81 -8.97
C GLU A 525 -27.05 8.18 -8.66
N LYS A 526 -27.83 8.29 -7.58
CA LYS A 526 -28.32 9.58 -7.08
C LYS A 526 -27.16 10.51 -6.68
N ALA A 527 -26.13 9.99 -6.01
CA ALA A 527 -24.95 10.76 -5.64
C ALA A 527 -24.16 11.24 -6.85
N ARG A 528 -23.91 10.36 -7.85
CA ARG A 528 -23.25 10.72 -9.12
C ARG A 528 -24.03 11.77 -9.89
N HIS A 529 -25.36 11.64 -9.97
CA HIS A 529 -26.23 12.61 -10.64
C HIS A 529 -26.20 13.97 -9.94
N PHE A 530 -26.34 14.00 -8.62
CA PHE A 530 -26.23 15.22 -7.81
C PHE A 530 -24.88 15.91 -8.01
N ILE A 531 -23.77 15.16 -8.00
CA ILE A 531 -22.44 15.71 -8.25
C ILE A 531 -22.35 16.35 -9.65
N LYS A 532 -22.82 15.66 -10.70
CA LYS A 532 -22.82 16.17 -12.09
C LYS A 532 -23.68 17.42 -12.31
N GLN A 533 -24.57 17.77 -11.38
CA GLN A 533 -25.35 19.02 -11.39
C GLN A 533 -24.66 20.18 -10.64
N ASN A 534 -23.60 19.89 -9.88
CA ASN A 534 -22.93 20.83 -8.96
C ASN A 534 -21.42 20.96 -9.24
N ILE A 535 -20.96 20.48 -10.40
CA ILE A 535 -19.64 20.74 -11.01
C ILE A 535 -19.89 21.58 -12.27
#